data_AF-A0A563TZL4-F1
#
_entry.id   AF-A0A563TZL4-F1
#
_cell.length_a   1.000
_cell.length_b   1.000
_cell.length_c   1.000
_cell.angle_alpha   90.00
_cell.angle_beta   90.00
_cell.angle_gamma   90.00
#
_symmetry.space_group_name_H-M   'P 1'
#
loop_
_entity.id
_entity.type
_entity.pdbx_description
1 polymer ?
#
loop_
_entity_poly.entity_id
_entity_poly.type
_entity_poly.pdbx_seq_one_letter_code
_entity_poly.pdbx_strand_id
1 'polypeptide(L)'
;MRPKSHRHHFVPEFLTKGFLNADGEITVYDKVDDKYYPGNPVNLFVEKDRNTFPNLEGIEDDVIEQVYASYDAIFSSALTQISDKNHVTNDNFKLILLFAYISKWRVPQYDESFKNAKAFFFC
;
A
#
# COMPACT_ATOMS: atom_id res chain seq x y z
N MET A 1 -12.06 20.91 -0.63
CA MET A 1 -11.15 20.08 0.19
C MET A 1 -11.16 18.68 -0.40
N ARG A 2 -10.03 18.19 -0.92
CA ARG A 2 -9.92 16.78 -1.27
C ARG A 2 -9.97 15.98 0.04
N PRO A 3 -10.64 14.81 0.09
CA PRO A 3 -10.69 14.03 1.31
C PRO A 3 -9.25 13.58 1.63
N LYS A 4 -8.75 13.92 2.82
CA LYS A 4 -7.47 13.39 3.31
C LYS A 4 -7.58 11.86 3.25
N SER A 5 -6.81 11.21 2.38
CA SER A 5 -6.66 9.76 2.45
C SER A 5 -5.85 9.46 3.70
N HIS A 6 -6.57 9.14 4.77
CA HIS A 6 -6.07 9.06 6.15
C HIS A 6 -5.42 7.70 6.46
N ARG A 7 -5.45 6.76 5.52
CA ARG A 7 -5.18 5.33 5.74
C ARG A 7 -4.03 4.90 4.84
N HIS A 8 -2.93 4.52 5.46
CA HIS A 8 -1.81 3.89 4.78
C HIS A 8 -1.99 2.38 4.78
N HIS A 9 -2.15 1.77 3.61
CA HIS A 9 -2.18 0.31 3.48
C HIS A 9 -0.77 -0.29 3.41
N PHE A 10 -0.45 -1.14 4.38
CA PHE A 10 0.73 -2.00 4.37
C PHE A 10 0.72 -2.97 3.18
N VAL A 11 -0.46 -3.50 2.86
CA VAL A 11 -0.69 -4.34 1.68
C VAL A 11 -1.62 -3.57 0.73
N PRO A 12 -1.18 -3.22 -0.48
CA PRO A 12 -1.98 -2.43 -1.41
C PRO A 12 -3.35 -3.06 -1.70
N GLU A 13 -4.37 -2.20 -1.82
CA GLU A 13 -5.75 -2.68 -2.04
C GLU A 13 -5.89 -3.52 -3.30
N PHE A 14 -5.20 -3.18 -4.39
CA PHE A 14 -5.30 -3.93 -5.66
C PHE A 14 -4.88 -5.39 -5.51
N LEU A 15 -3.94 -5.71 -4.61
CA LEU A 15 -3.57 -7.09 -4.31
C LEU A 15 -4.66 -7.78 -3.51
N THR A 16 -5.13 -7.14 -2.45
CA THR A 16 -6.14 -7.71 -1.55
C THR A 16 -7.45 -8.02 -2.29
N LYS A 17 -7.81 -7.22 -3.30
CA LYS A 17 -8.96 -7.45 -4.18
C LYS A 17 -8.90 -8.78 -4.95
N GLY A 18 -7.71 -9.34 -5.17
CA GLY A 18 -7.53 -10.66 -5.79
C GLY A 18 -7.91 -11.84 -4.89
N PHE A 19 -8.20 -11.60 -3.61
CA PHE A 19 -8.52 -12.63 -2.61
C PHE A 19 -9.95 -12.52 -2.06
N LEU A 20 -10.81 -11.73 -2.71
CA LEU A 20 -12.19 -11.54 -2.28
C LEU A 20 -13.04 -12.78 -2.56
N ASN A 21 -13.92 -13.10 -1.61
CA ASN A 21 -15.03 -14.02 -1.83
C ASN A 21 -16.16 -13.34 -2.63
N ALA A 22 -17.25 -14.06 -2.89
CA ALA A 22 -18.41 -13.54 -3.62
C ALA A 22 -19.09 -12.35 -2.91
N ASP A 23 -18.92 -12.23 -1.59
CA ASP A 23 -19.47 -11.15 -0.76
C ASP A 23 -18.54 -9.92 -0.68
N GLY A 24 -17.36 -9.97 -1.33
CA GLY A 24 -16.39 -8.88 -1.34
C GLY A 24 -15.51 -8.82 -0.09
N GLU A 25 -15.37 -9.92 0.64
CA GLU A 25 -14.61 -10.02 1.89
C GLU A 25 -13.37 -10.91 1.73
N ILE A 26 -12.36 -10.67 2.57
CA ILE A 26 -11.16 -11.51 2.67
C ILE A 26 -11.24 -12.31 3.95
N THR A 27 -10.90 -13.59 3.88
CA THR A 27 -10.69 -14.40 5.10
C THR A 27 -9.35 -14.04 5.72
N VAL A 28 -9.38 -13.47 6.93
CA VAL A 28 -8.19 -13.06 7.67
C VAL A 28 -7.93 -14.05 8.80
N TYR A 29 -6.66 -14.39 9.00
CA TYR A 29 -6.21 -15.17 10.14
C TYR A 29 -5.51 -14.27 11.15
N ASP A 30 -6.08 -14.17 12.35
CA ASP A 30 -5.47 -13.50 13.49
C ASP A 30 -4.53 -14.47 14.22
N LYS A 31 -3.24 -14.13 14.27
CA LYS A 31 -2.23 -14.96 14.95
C LYS A 31 -2.24 -14.80 16.47
N VAL A 32 -2.77 -13.70 16.99
CA VAL A 32 -2.83 -13.42 18.43
C VAL A 32 -4.02 -14.15 19.04
N ASP A 33 -5.17 -14.05 18.39
CA ASP A 33 -6.42 -14.66 18.84
C ASP A 33 -6.65 -16.07 18.29
N ASP A 34 -5.76 -16.56 17.42
CA ASP A 34 -5.82 -17.85 16.72
C ASP A 34 -7.19 -18.14 16.09
N LYS A 35 -7.70 -17.19 15.30
CA LYS A 35 -9.04 -17.26 14.71
C LYS A 35 -9.10 -16.75 13.28
N TYR A 36 -10.10 -17.24 12.55
CA TYR A 36 -10.44 -16.73 11.22
C TYR A 36 -11.66 -15.81 11.29
N TYR A 37 -11.63 -14.72 10.54
CA TYR A 37 -12.77 -13.79 10.44
C TYR A 37 -12.83 -13.13 9.06
N PRO A 38 -14.02 -12.70 8.60
CA PRO A 38 -14.15 -11.92 7.38
C PRO A 38 -13.67 -10.48 7.62
N GLY A 39 -12.92 -9.93 6.66
CA GLY A 39 -12.40 -8.57 6.73
C GLY A 39 -12.62 -7.80 5.42
N ASN A 40 -12.98 -6.52 5.55
CA ASN A 40 -13.08 -5.62 4.41
C ASN A 40 -11.68 -5.12 4.00
N PRO A 41 -11.26 -5.27 2.74
CA PRO A 41 -9.94 -4.87 2.26
C PRO A 41 -9.52 -3.44 2.62
N VAL A 42 -10.48 -2.50 2.61
CA VAL A 42 -10.24 -1.08 2.88
C VAL A 42 -9.88 -0.82 4.36
N ASN A 43 -10.18 -1.78 5.23
CA ASN A 43 -9.89 -1.72 6.67
C ASN A 43 -8.80 -2.70 7.11
N LEU A 44 -8.24 -3.51 6.19
CA LEU A 44 -7.22 -4.49 6.52
C LEU A 44 -5.83 -3.94 6.25
N PHE A 45 -4.90 -4.26 7.14
CA PHE A 45 -3.50 -3.85 7.03
C PHE A 45 -3.35 -2.34 6.83
N VAL A 46 -4.11 -1.55 7.57
CA VAL A 46 -4.07 -0.08 7.49
C VAL A 46 -3.52 0.53 8.78
N GLU A 47 -2.70 1.57 8.63
CA GLU A 47 -2.33 2.46 9.70
C GLU A 47 -2.75 3.90 9.36
N LYS A 48 -3.25 4.61 10.35
CA LYS A 48 -3.73 5.98 10.17
C LYS A 48 -2.55 6.96 10.24
N ASP A 49 -2.45 7.90 9.30
CA ASP A 49 -1.46 9.00 9.25
C ASP A 49 0.03 8.61 9.16
N ARG A 50 0.36 7.35 8.86
CA ARG A 50 1.75 6.88 8.83
C ARG A 50 2.64 7.74 7.91
N ASN A 51 2.15 8.02 6.70
CA ASN A 51 2.87 8.77 5.67
C ASN A 51 2.46 10.24 5.57
N THR A 52 1.89 10.82 6.62
CA THR A 52 1.66 12.26 6.64
C THR A 52 3.00 12.96 6.90
N PHE A 53 3.44 13.79 5.96
CA PHE A 53 4.64 14.62 6.08
C PHE A 53 4.22 16.09 6.07
N PRO A 54 4.79 16.96 6.92
CA PRO A 54 4.60 18.39 6.72
C PRO A 54 5.19 18.81 5.36
N ASN A 55 4.67 19.85 4.73
CA ASN A 55 5.32 20.49 3.59
C ASN A 55 6.31 21.58 4.09
N LEU A 56 6.99 22.27 3.17
CA LEU A 56 7.94 23.35 3.51
C LEU A 56 7.30 24.52 4.28
N GLU A 57 5.97 24.60 4.31
CA GLU A 57 5.19 25.60 5.05
C GLU A 57 4.68 25.07 6.40
N GLY A 58 5.04 23.84 6.77
CA GLY A 58 4.62 23.18 8.02
C GLY A 58 3.21 22.57 7.99
N ILE A 59 2.57 22.52 6.82
CA ILE A 59 1.21 21.98 6.64
C ILE A 59 1.30 20.49 6.30
N GLU A 60 0.52 19.64 6.98
CA GLU A 60 0.40 18.21 6.65
C GLU A 60 0.00 18.00 5.18
N ASP A 61 0.78 17.22 4.46
CA ASP A 61 0.63 16.91 3.04
C ASP A 61 0.58 15.38 2.81
N ASP A 62 -0.08 14.97 1.73
CA ASP A 62 -0.33 13.58 1.34
C ASP A 62 0.46 13.16 0.09
N VAL A 63 1.51 13.90 -0.28
CA VAL A 63 2.36 13.62 -1.45
C VAL A 63 2.80 12.16 -1.54
N ILE A 64 3.23 11.57 -0.43
CA ILE A 64 3.70 10.18 -0.40
C ILE A 64 2.56 9.20 -0.72
N GLU A 65 1.35 9.47 -0.22
CA GLU A 65 0.16 8.67 -0.57
C GLU A 65 -0.21 8.84 -2.04
N GLN A 66 -0.09 10.04 -2.61
CA GLN A 66 -0.30 10.26 -4.06
C GLN A 66 0.73 9.50 -4.92
N VAL A 67 1.99 9.44 -4.48
CA VAL A 67 3.04 8.65 -5.13
C VAL A 67 2.70 7.17 -5.08
N TYR A 68 2.31 6.64 -3.91
CA TYR A 68 1.88 5.26 -3.78
C TYR A 68 0.67 4.94 -4.67
N ALA A 69 -0.35 5.79 -4.69
CA ALA A 69 -1.53 5.60 -5.52
C ALA A 69 -1.19 5.54 -7.03
N SER A 70 -0.24 6.38 -7.48
CA SER A 70 0.23 6.38 -8.87
C SER A 70 0.94 5.08 -9.23
N TYR A 71 1.80 4.58 -8.35
CA TYR A 71 2.48 3.31 -8.54
C TYR A 71 1.53 2.12 -8.48
N ASP A 72 0.57 2.14 -7.54
CA ASP A 72 -0.41 1.07 -7.37
C ASP A 72 -1.29 0.91 -8.62
N ALA A 73 -1.64 2.00 -9.30
CA ALA A 73 -2.35 1.94 -10.58
C ALA A 73 -1.51 1.24 -11.68
N ILE A 74 -0.21 1.56 -11.75
CA ILE A 74 0.72 0.94 -12.71
C ILE A 74 0.88 -0.56 -12.42
N PHE A 75 1.09 -0.92 -11.14
CA PHE A 75 1.28 -2.31 -10.73
C PHE A 75 0.03 -3.15 -10.91
N SER A 76 -1.14 -2.60 -10.58
CA SER A 76 -2.42 -3.24 -10.83
C SER A 76 -2.59 -3.58 -12.31
N SER A 77 -2.28 -2.64 -13.22
CA SER A 77 -2.36 -2.89 -14.66
C SER A 77 -1.42 -4.00 -15.11
N ALA A 78 -0.17 -3.99 -14.63
CA ALA A 78 0.82 -5.02 -14.97
C ALA A 78 0.38 -6.42 -14.53
N LEU A 79 -0.18 -6.55 -13.32
CA LEU A 79 -0.68 -7.83 -12.81
C LEU A 79 -1.92 -8.31 -13.56
N THR A 80 -2.86 -7.42 -13.87
CA THR A 80 -4.03 -7.76 -14.69
C THR A 80 -3.57 -8.29 -16.06
N GLN A 81 -2.62 -7.62 -16.71
CA GLN A 81 -2.09 -8.10 -17.99
C GLN A 81 -1.42 -9.48 -17.90
N ILE A 82 -0.69 -9.76 -16.82
CA ILE A 82 -0.09 -11.08 -16.60
C ILE A 82 -1.18 -12.13 -16.38
N SER A 83 -2.16 -11.82 -15.55
CA SER A 83 -3.27 -12.72 -15.23
C SER A 83 -4.08 -13.07 -16.48
N ASP A 84 -4.48 -12.06 -17.26
CA ASP A 84 -5.34 -12.23 -18.42
C ASP A 84 -4.65 -12.97 -19.55
N LYS A 85 -3.35 -12.69 -19.78
CA LYS A 85 -2.57 -13.31 -20.87
C LYS A 85 -1.89 -14.60 -20.45
N ASN A 86 -1.88 -14.91 -19.15
CA ASN A 86 -1.09 -15.97 -18.54
C ASN A 86 0.38 -15.96 -19.03
N HIS A 87 0.94 -14.77 -19.19
CA HIS A 87 2.27 -14.57 -19.77
C HIS A 87 2.97 -13.36 -19.14
N VAL A 88 4.23 -13.54 -18.76
CA VAL A 88 5.06 -12.51 -18.15
C VAL A 88 5.99 -11.93 -19.20
N THR A 89 5.82 -10.65 -19.52
CA THR A 89 6.75 -9.88 -20.35
C THR A 89 7.90 -9.33 -19.50
N ASN A 90 9.02 -8.98 -20.14
CA ASN A 90 10.14 -8.33 -19.46
C ASN A 90 9.72 -7.02 -18.76
N ASP A 91 8.79 -6.26 -19.33
CA ASP A 91 8.35 -5.00 -18.76
C ASP A 91 7.45 -5.22 -17.53
N ASN A 92 6.50 -6.16 -17.59
CA ASN A 92 5.69 -6.48 -16.42
C ASN A 92 6.54 -7.12 -15.31
N PHE A 93 7.57 -7.90 -15.66
CA PHE A 93 8.51 -8.45 -14.70
C PHE A 93 9.29 -7.36 -13.95
N LYS A 94 9.81 -6.35 -14.68
CA LYS A 94 10.48 -5.19 -14.06
C LYS A 94 9.54 -4.43 -13.11
N LEU A 95 8.28 -4.27 -13.49
CA LEU A 95 7.27 -3.61 -12.66
C LEU A 95 6.98 -4.40 -11.38
N ILE A 96 6.91 -5.73 -11.46
CA ILE A 96 6.76 -6.59 -10.26
C ILE A 96 7.99 -6.50 -9.35
N LEU A 97 9.20 -6.48 -9.91
CA LEU A 97 10.42 -6.29 -9.12
C LEU A 97 10.44 -4.93 -8.42
N LEU A 98 10.05 -3.87 -9.13
CA LEU A 98 9.92 -2.54 -8.54
C LEU A 98 8.84 -2.52 -7.45
N PHE A 99 7.71 -3.18 -7.67
CA PHE A 99 6.66 -3.31 -6.67
C PHE A 99 7.16 -4.00 -5.39
N ALA A 100 7.89 -5.13 -5.52
CA ALA A 100 8.48 -5.82 -4.39
C ALA A 100 9.46 -4.91 -3.62
N TYR A 101 10.28 -4.14 -4.35
CA TYR A 101 11.19 -3.18 -3.75
C TYR A 101 10.47 -2.04 -3.01
N ILE A 102 9.41 -1.47 -3.59
CA ILE A 102 8.65 -0.37 -2.98
C ILE A 102 7.84 -0.86 -1.77
N SER A 103 7.31 -2.08 -1.81
CA SER A 103 6.54 -2.69 -0.72
C SER A 103 7.32 -2.80 0.59
N LYS A 104 8.66 -2.91 0.50
CA LYS A 104 9.57 -2.82 1.64
C LYS A 104 9.28 -1.59 2.51
N TRP A 105 9.02 -0.43 1.91
CA TRP A 105 8.84 0.83 2.64
C TRP A 105 7.47 0.97 3.31
N ARG A 106 6.52 0.10 2.95
CA ARG A 106 5.18 0.11 3.54
C ARG A 106 5.19 -0.48 4.95
N VAL A 107 6.00 -1.51 5.22
CA VAL A 107 5.93 -2.27 6.48
C VAL A 107 6.55 -1.56 7.70
N PRO A 108 6.09 -1.86 8.94
CA PRO A 108 6.53 -1.18 10.17
C PRO A 108 8.03 -1.25 10.45
N GLN A 109 8.72 -2.25 9.91
CA GLN A 109 10.17 -2.42 10.07
C GLN A 109 10.98 -1.18 9.61
N TYR A 110 10.42 -0.33 8.73
CA TYR A 110 11.09 0.87 8.22
C TYR A 110 10.59 2.16 8.86
N ASP A 111 9.75 2.10 9.90
CA ASP A 111 9.18 3.29 10.54
C ASP A 111 10.25 4.22 11.12
N GLU A 112 11.35 3.67 11.65
CA GLU A 112 12.49 4.50 12.08
C GLU A 112 13.14 5.25 10.92
N SER A 113 13.24 4.61 9.75
CA SER A 113 13.76 5.28 8.55
C SER A 113 12.85 6.44 8.14
N PHE A 114 11.53 6.26 8.22
CA PHE A 114 10.55 7.32 7.98
C PHE A 114 10.66 8.45 9.01
N LYS A 115 10.81 8.13 10.31
CA LYS A 115 11.03 9.13 11.37
C LYS A 115 12.30 9.94 11.15
N ASN A 116 13.40 9.28 10.79
CA ASN A 116 14.67 9.95 10.50
C ASN A 116 14.59 10.83 9.26
N ALA A 117 13.90 10.39 8.20
CA ALA A 117 13.64 11.21 7.02
C ALA A 117 12.80 12.46 7.39
N LYS A 118 11.75 12.28 8.21
CA LYS A 118 10.95 13.38 8.76
C LYS A 118 11.77 14.36 9.63
N ALA A 119 12.87 13.93 10.24
CA ALA A 119 13.74 14.85 10.96
C ALA A 119 14.70 15.59 10.01
N PHE A 120 15.22 14.90 8.99
CA PHE A 120 16.21 15.46 8.05
C PHE A 120 15.65 16.57 7.15
N PHE A 121 14.42 16.42 6.64
CA PHE A 121 13.83 17.40 5.72
C PHE A 121 13.30 18.69 6.40
N PHE A 122 13.35 18.77 7.74
CA PHE A 122 12.82 19.90 8.53
C PHE A 122 13.85 20.48 9.51
N CYS A 123 15.14 20.21 9.28
CA CYS A 123 16.27 20.91 9.89
C CYS A 123 16.84 21.97 8.95
#